data_AF-A0A1G2Z229-F1
#
_entry.id   AF-A0A1G2Z229-F1
#
_cell.length_a   1.000
_cell.length_b   1.000
_cell.length_c   1.000
_cell.angle_alpha   90.00
_cell.angle_beta   90.00
_cell.angle_gamma   90.00
#
_symmetry.space_group_name_H-M   'P 1'
#
loop_
_entity.id
_entity.type
_entity.pdbx_description
1 polymer ?
#
loop_
_entity_poly.entity_id
_entity_poly.type
_entity_poly.pdbx_seq_one_letter_code
_entity_poly.pdbx_strand_id
1 'polypeptide(L)'
;MNTKYTRFALAAVVYAAFAVYLYRPYFKGFGSLRLQDLFVANICLASLGAYVLSRRWVAGFAESFFAGAVYGFGPFAIGLAKFHPTAVFLFAAIPWLFCPAVFGVARPSWPCVRFEGGTPPPQGKFKSLRIPLSLLPFLAIVLFFQLAARFGLYPIPINLKLHGADLAGLLAPLVAAERHKMLVGFYHVPIAALVMGLCMFAAPFKGLGKGDILQRGKFLKSLAARRFGTVAIFAVATILAFCDSVLQISPVIFATISTLCCSVLIGVGMQGLISAGPADRRWVLLNAILLGILAIITLLFATKYFQTAAGLGAGYARLLTETSKMYILGALAIAMLFVIARAKLRIHPVRQILLYAATALDIFLGARFIVDTIL
;
A
#
# COMPACT_ATOMS: atom_id res chain seq x y z
N MET A 1 -0.49 2.51 -31.44
CA MET A 1 -1.00 3.01 -30.14
C MET A 1 0.17 3.38 -29.24
N ASN A 2 0.11 4.53 -28.57
CA ASN A 2 1.14 4.96 -27.63
C ASN A 2 1.16 4.01 -26.41
N THR A 3 2.32 3.37 -26.17
CA THR A 3 2.54 2.30 -25.18
C THR A 3 2.19 2.69 -23.73
N LYS A 4 2.02 3.98 -23.46
CA LYS A 4 1.58 4.50 -22.17
C LYS A 4 0.09 4.25 -21.92
N TYR A 5 -0.75 4.51 -22.91
CA TYR A 5 -2.20 4.30 -22.79
C TYR A 5 -2.54 2.81 -22.74
N THR A 6 -1.78 1.97 -23.45
CA THR A 6 -1.99 0.52 -23.41
C THR A 6 -1.71 -0.05 -22.02
N ARG A 7 -0.63 0.38 -21.34
CA ARG A 7 -0.34 -0.04 -19.97
C ARG A 7 -1.39 0.43 -18.96
N PHE A 8 -1.83 1.68 -19.09
CA PHE A 8 -2.90 2.22 -18.24
C PHE A 8 -4.22 1.46 -18.45
N ALA A 9 -4.63 1.26 -19.70
CA ALA A 9 -5.83 0.50 -20.03
C ALA A 9 -5.74 -0.95 -19.54
N LEU A 10 -4.57 -1.59 -19.69
CA LEU A 10 -4.33 -2.94 -19.18
C LEU A 10 -4.51 -3.00 -17.66
N ALA A 11 -3.90 -2.08 -16.91
CA ALA A 11 -4.07 -2.03 -15.45
C ALA A 11 -5.55 -1.83 -15.07
N ALA A 12 -6.26 -0.92 -15.74
CA ALA A 12 -7.68 -0.68 -15.50
C ALA A 12 -8.54 -1.92 -15.77
N VAL A 13 -8.32 -2.62 -16.90
CA VAL A 13 -9.05 -3.85 -17.25
C VAL A 13 -8.78 -4.95 -16.23
N VAL A 14 -7.52 -5.16 -15.82
CA VAL A 14 -7.17 -6.19 -14.84
C VAL A 14 -7.75 -5.87 -13.46
N TYR A 15 -7.71 -4.61 -13.00
CA TYR A 15 -8.36 -4.22 -11.75
C TYR A 15 -9.87 -4.43 -11.81
N ALA A 16 -10.52 -4.02 -12.89
CA ALA A 16 -11.96 -4.22 -13.06
C ALA A 16 -12.33 -5.71 -13.08
N ALA A 17 -11.60 -6.54 -13.85
CA ALA A 17 -11.81 -7.98 -13.90
C ALA A 17 -11.60 -8.64 -12.52
N PHE A 18 -10.57 -8.23 -11.79
CA PHE A 18 -10.31 -8.74 -10.44
C PHE A 18 -11.39 -8.32 -9.45
N ALA A 19 -11.86 -7.08 -9.52
CA ALA A 19 -12.96 -6.59 -8.70
C ALA A 19 -14.27 -7.34 -8.99
N VAL A 20 -14.60 -7.53 -10.27
CA VAL A 20 -15.76 -8.36 -10.67
C VAL A 20 -15.60 -9.78 -10.13
N TYR A 21 -14.43 -10.41 -10.29
CA TYR A 21 -14.18 -11.74 -9.74
C TYR A 21 -14.43 -11.81 -8.21
N LEU A 22 -13.91 -10.84 -7.45
CA LEU A 22 -14.06 -10.81 -6.00
C LEU A 22 -15.52 -10.60 -5.58
N TYR A 23 -16.22 -9.64 -6.17
CA TYR A 23 -17.54 -9.20 -5.70
C TYR A 23 -18.72 -9.86 -6.42
N ARG A 24 -18.50 -10.60 -7.52
CA ARG A 24 -19.57 -11.26 -8.28
C ARG A 24 -20.54 -12.10 -7.44
N PRO A 25 -20.09 -12.91 -6.46
CA PRO A 25 -21.01 -13.69 -5.64
C PRO A 25 -21.97 -12.86 -4.77
N TYR A 26 -21.65 -11.59 -4.54
CA TYR A 26 -22.39 -10.68 -3.67
C TYR A 26 -23.42 -9.82 -4.41
N PHE A 27 -23.37 -9.80 -5.75
CA PHE A 27 -24.37 -9.12 -6.57
C PHE A 27 -25.67 -9.93 -6.64
N LYS A 28 -26.49 -9.91 -5.57
CA LYS A 28 -27.83 -10.53 -5.57
C LYS A 28 -28.84 -9.68 -6.34
N GLY A 29 -28.95 -9.91 -7.65
CA GLY A 29 -30.00 -9.35 -8.53
C GLY A 29 -29.74 -7.90 -8.96
N PHE A 30 -29.50 -7.69 -10.25
CA PHE A 30 -29.22 -6.40 -10.93
C PHE A 30 -30.43 -5.43 -10.98
N GLY A 31 -31.29 -5.42 -9.97
CA GLY A 31 -32.56 -4.69 -9.98
C GLY A 31 -32.47 -3.20 -9.65
N SER A 32 -31.40 -2.71 -9.01
CA SER A 32 -31.16 -1.28 -8.83
C SER A 32 -29.67 -0.99 -8.67
N LEU A 33 -29.26 0.24 -9.01
CA LEU A 33 -27.90 0.76 -8.85
C LEU A 33 -27.55 0.76 -7.35
N ARG A 34 -27.06 -0.37 -6.86
CA ARG A 34 -26.83 -0.56 -5.43
C ARG A 34 -25.56 0.18 -5.03
N LEU A 35 -25.56 0.69 -3.81
CA LEU A 35 -24.39 1.24 -3.14
C LEU A 35 -23.14 0.32 -3.21
N GLN A 36 -23.34 -0.98 -3.42
CA GLN A 36 -22.29 -1.98 -3.64
C GLN A 36 -21.55 -1.77 -4.97
N ASP A 37 -22.21 -1.37 -6.05
CA ASP A 37 -21.56 -1.12 -7.34
C ASP A 37 -20.60 0.07 -7.26
N LEU A 38 -20.99 1.09 -6.47
CA LEU A 38 -20.13 2.23 -6.17
C LEU A 38 -18.87 1.81 -5.40
N PHE A 39 -18.99 0.86 -4.48
CA PHE A 39 -17.84 0.33 -3.75
C PHE A 39 -16.81 -0.31 -4.69
N VAL A 40 -17.27 -1.18 -5.60
CA VAL A 40 -16.42 -1.86 -6.59
C VAL A 40 -15.76 -0.86 -7.54
N ALA A 41 -16.52 0.12 -8.04
CA ALA A 41 -15.98 1.19 -8.87
C ALA A 41 -14.93 2.03 -8.13
N ASN A 42 -15.19 2.41 -6.88
CA ASN A 42 -14.26 3.19 -6.06
C ASN A 42 -12.96 2.43 -5.78
N ILE A 43 -13.01 1.13 -5.50
CA ILE A 43 -11.79 0.31 -5.34
C ILE A 43 -10.95 0.32 -6.63
N CYS A 44 -11.58 0.15 -7.79
CA CYS A 44 -10.87 0.20 -9.07
C CYS A 44 -10.23 1.58 -9.30
N LEU A 45 -10.96 2.66 -9.01
CA LEU A 45 -10.44 4.04 -9.10
C LEU A 45 -9.31 4.29 -8.11
N ALA A 46 -9.39 3.76 -6.89
CA ALA A 46 -8.34 3.83 -5.88
C ALA A 46 -7.07 3.15 -6.39
N SER A 47 -7.19 1.90 -6.87
CA SER A 47 -6.07 1.14 -7.44
C SER A 47 -5.45 1.84 -8.64
N LEU A 48 -6.27 2.38 -9.54
CA LEU A 48 -5.80 3.06 -10.74
C LEU A 48 -5.09 4.38 -10.40
N GLY A 49 -5.63 5.16 -9.46
CA GLY A 49 -5.01 6.37 -8.96
C GLY A 49 -3.66 6.09 -8.29
N ALA A 50 -3.58 5.06 -7.45
CA ALA A 50 -2.34 4.64 -6.81
C ALA A 50 -1.31 4.10 -7.82
N TYR A 51 -1.75 3.35 -8.84
CA TYR A 51 -0.91 2.95 -9.98
C TYR A 51 -0.30 4.18 -10.67
N VAL A 52 -1.12 5.14 -11.10
CA VAL A 52 -0.68 6.38 -11.77
C VAL A 52 0.29 7.17 -10.90
N LEU A 53 -0.06 7.38 -9.63
CA LEU A 53 0.76 8.11 -8.69
C LEU A 53 2.13 7.43 -8.49
N SER A 54 2.15 6.10 -8.33
CA SER A 54 3.38 5.34 -8.12
C SER A 54 4.37 5.43 -9.29
N ARG A 55 3.90 5.68 -10.52
CA ARG A 55 4.74 5.85 -11.73
C ARG A 55 5.80 6.94 -11.58
N ARG A 56 5.62 7.86 -10.63
CA ARG A 56 6.62 8.89 -10.31
C ARG A 56 7.90 8.32 -9.70
N TRP A 57 7.80 7.23 -8.94
CA TRP A 57 8.91 6.62 -8.17
C TRP A 57 9.26 5.22 -8.63
N VAL A 58 8.32 4.52 -9.27
CA VAL A 58 8.45 3.13 -9.70
C VAL A 58 8.52 3.09 -11.23
N ALA A 59 9.60 2.52 -11.76
CA ALA A 59 9.84 2.47 -13.21
C ALA A 59 9.10 1.30 -13.87
N GLY A 60 9.10 0.12 -13.25
CA GLY A 60 8.50 -1.08 -13.81
C GLY A 60 6.96 -1.08 -13.75
N PHE A 61 6.32 -1.62 -14.79
CA PHE A 61 4.86 -1.65 -14.90
C PHE A 61 4.22 -2.49 -13.79
N ALA A 62 4.73 -3.70 -13.60
CA ALA A 62 4.18 -4.68 -12.66
C ALA A 62 4.27 -4.18 -11.21
N GLU A 63 5.38 -3.54 -10.83
CA GLU A 63 5.58 -2.99 -9.49
C GLU A 63 4.62 -1.84 -9.19
N SER A 64 4.39 -0.96 -10.17
CA SER A 64 3.34 0.06 -10.07
C SER A 64 1.95 -0.56 -10.01
N PHE A 65 1.72 -1.62 -10.79
CA PHE A 65 0.46 -2.36 -10.79
C PHE A 65 0.19 -3.00 -9.42
N PHE A 66 1.18 -3.61 -8.79
CA PHE A 66 1.04 -4.17 -7.45
C PHE A 66 0.90 -3.10 -6.37
N ALA A 67 1.55 -1.94 -6.51
CA ALA A 67 1.27 -0.79 -5.64
C ALA A 67 -0.23 -0.43 -5.71
N GLY A 68 -0.77 -0.24 -6.91
CA GLY A 68 -2.20 0.01 -7.09
C GLY A 68 -3.10 -1.10 -6.53
N ALA A 69 -2.74 -2.37 -6.77
CA ALA A 69 -3.50 -3.52 -6.27
C ALA A 69 -3.53 -3.56 -4.73
N VAL A 70 -2.36 -3.39 -4.09
CA VAL A 70 -2.24 -3.37 -2.62
C VAL A 70 -2.98 -2.19 -2.00
N TYR A 71 -3.06 -1.04 -2.68
CA TYR A 71 -3.85 0.07 -2.19
C TYR A 71 -5.35 -0.22 -2.25
N GLY A 72 -5.90 -0.44 -3.46
CA GLY A 72 -7.35 -0.54 -3.64
C GLY A 72 -7.95 -1.88 -3.18
N PHE A 73 -7.21 -2.98 -3.30
CA PHE A 73 -7.67 -4.30 -2.85
C PHE A 73 -7.05 -4.73 -1.52
N GLY A 74 -6.24 -3.89 -0.86
CA GLY A 74 -5.62 -4.25 0.41
C GLY A 74 -6.63 -4.47 1.55
N PRO A 75 -6.22 -5.14 2.65
CA PRO A 75 -7.08 -5.34 3.82
C PRO A 75 -7.76 -4.07 4.33
N PHE A 76 -7.04 -2.94 4.30
CA PHE A 76 -7.58 -1.64 4.70
C PHE A 76 -8.72 -1.15 3.82
N ALA A 77 -8.56 -1.22 2.49
CA ALA A 77 -9.59 -0.79 1.55
C ALA A 77 -10.83 -1.70 1.62
N ILE A 78 -10.64 -3.01 1.69
CA ILE A 78 -11.76 -3.96 1.85
C ILE A 78 -12.43 -3.78 3.21
N GLY A 79 -11.67 -3.49 4.26
CA GLY A 79 -12.21 -3.17 5.60
C GLY A 79 -13.14 -1.95 5.61
N LEU A 80 -12.96 -1.00 4.68
CA LEU A 80 -13.86 0.15 4.54
C LEU A 80 -15.25 -0.24 4.03
N ALA A 81 -15.45 -1.46 3.50
CA ALA A 81 -16.77 -1.98 3.12
C ALA A 81 -17.76 -2.04 4.30
N LYS A 82 -17.24 -2.09 5.54
CA LYS A 82 -18.03 -2.06 6.77
C LYS A 82 -18.67 -0.70 7.05
N PHE A 83 -18.23 0.35 6.35
CA PHE A 83 -18.69 1.72 6.53
C PHE A 83 -19.52 2.21 5.34
N HIS A 84 -19.97 3.47 5.41
CA HIS A 84 -20.74 4.05 4.34
C HIS A 84 -19.90 4.15 3.04
N PRO A 85 -20.46 3.87 1.85
CA PRO A 85 -19.73 3.88 0.57
C PRO A 85 -19.03 5.20 0.25
N THR A 86 -19.52 6.31 0.82
CA THR A 86 -18.91 7.64 0.69
C THR A 86 -17.51 7.70 1.33
N ALA A 87 -17.23 6.89 2.37
CA ALA A 87 -15.89 6.75 2.92
C ALA A 87 -14.91 6.16 1.89
N VAL A 88 -15.38 5.22 1.09
CA VAL A 88 -14.58 4.53 0.06
C VAL A 88 -14.39 5.42 -1.16
N PHE A 89 -15.37 6.28 -1.47
CA PHE A 89 -15.20 7.36 -2.44
C PHE A 89 -14.08 8.32 -2.05
N LEU A 90 -14.06 8.77 -0.79
CA LEU A 90 -12.99 9.63 -0.28
C LEU A 90 -11.63 8.91 -0.34
N PHE A 91 -11.57 7.64 0.07
CA PHE A 91 -10.39 6.79 -0.09
C PHE A 91 -9.90 6.73 -1.54
N ALA A 92 -10.82 6.50 -2.49
CA ALA A 92 -10.50 6.42 -3.91
C ALA A 92 -9.99 7.75 -4.49
N ALA A 93 -10.46 8.89 -3.97
CA ALA A 93 -10.04 10.21 -4.42
C ALA A 93 -8.59 10.55 -4.05
N ILE A 94 -8.08 10.08 -2.91
CA ILE A 94 -6.79 10.51 -2.34
C ILE A 94 -5.60 10.39 -3.29
N PRO A 95 -5.37 9.27 -4.00
CA PRO A 95 -4.27 9.18 -4.96
C PRO A 95 -4.37 10.21 -6.10
N TRP A 96 -5.60 10.51 -6.55
CA TRP A 96 -5.85 11.50 -7.60
C TRP A 96 -5.59 12.92 -7.10
N LEU A 97 -5.94 13.22 -5.85
CA LEU A 97 -5.69 14.52 -5.22
C LEU A 97 -4.19 14.82 -5.04
N PHE A 98 -3.34 13.78 -4.93
CA PHE A 98 -1.89 13.95 -4.96
C PHE A 98 -1.32 14.14 -6.38
N CYS A 99 -2.02 13.74 -7.44
CA CYS A 99 -1.51 13.81 -8.81
C CYS A 99 -1.14 15.24 -9.26
N PRO A 100 -1.93 16.30 -8.99
CA PRO A 100 -1.54 17.68 -9.30
C PRO A 100 -0.23 18.10 -8.62
N ALA A 101 -0.02 17.72 -7.35
CA ALA A 101 1.21 18.04 -6.63
C ALA A 101 2.44 17.35 -7.24
N VAL A 102 2.25 16.10 -7.69
CA VAL A 102 3.32 15.26 -8.24
C VAL A 102 3.64 15.58 -9.69
N PHE A 103 2.61 15.87 -10.51
CA PHE A 103 2.72 16.00 -11.96
C PHE A 103 2.37 17.40 -12.50
N GLY A 104 1.48 18.15 -11.85
CA GLY A 104 0.88 19.40 -12.38
C GLY A 104 1.81 20.62 -12.45
N VAL A 105 2.94 20.60 -11.74
CA VAL A 105 3.94 21.69 -11.79
C VAL A 105 5.02 21.45 -12.88
N ALA A 106 4.91 20.35 -13.63
CA ALA A 106 5.62 20.19 -14.89
C ALA A 106 4.71 20.67 -16.04
N ARG A 107 5.27 21.40 -17.02
CA ARG A 107 4.57 21.99 -18.19
C ARG A 107 3.45 21.10 -18.80
N PRO A 108 2.45 21.70 -19.47
CA PRO A 108 1.13 21.11 -19.75
C PRO A 108 1.08 19.98 -20.79
N SER A 109 2.21 19.45 -21.26
CA SER A 109 2.22 18.25 -22.10
C SER A 109 2.34 17.00 -21.23
N TRP A 110 1.25 16.59 -20.58
CA TRP A 110 1.08 15.17 -20.26
C TRP A 110 1.13 14.39 -21.60
N PRO A 111 1.89 13.28 -21.76
CA PRO A 111 2.25 12.30 -20.75
C PRO A 111 3.77 12.03 -20.67
N CYS A 112 4.46 12.61 -19.69
CA CYS A 112 5.87 12.31 -19.41
C CYS A 112 6.02 11.33 -18.24
N VAL A 113 5.73 10.05 -18.51
CA VAL A 113 6.40 8.94 -17.84
C VAL A 113 7.84 8.94 -18.34
N ARG A 114 8.77 9.40 -17.50
CA ARG A 114 10.20 9.45 -17.83
C ARG A 114 10.76 8.02 -17.70
N PHE A 115 10.84 7.32 -18.83
CA PHE A 115 11.73 6.17 -18.94
C PHE A 115 13.14 6.67 -19.32
N GLU A 116 14.13 5.93 -18.85
CA GLU A 116 15.59 6.08 -18.89
C GLU A 116 16.18 7.15 -19.83
N GLY A 117 17.06 7.99 -19.27
CA GLY A 117 18.03 8.80 -20.02
C GLY A 117 17.73 10.29 -20.22
N GLY A 118 16.49 10.74 -20.01
CA GLY A 118 16.10 12.14 -20.30
C GLY A 118 16.56 13.16 -19.24
N THR A 119 17.25 14.21 -19.70
CA THR A 119 17.64 15.41 -18.92
C THR A 119 16.50 15.95 -18.06
N PRO A 120 16.76 16.40 -16.82
CA PRO A 120 15.73 16.94 -15.95
C PRO A 120 15.05 18.15 -16.61
N PRO A 121 13.70 18.22 -16.64
CA PRO A 121 12.98 19.32 -17.23
C PRO A 121 13.35 20.62 -16.49
N PRO A 122 13.41 21.74 -17.22
CA PRO A 122 13.72 23.03 -16.64
C PRO A 122 12.78 23.29 -15.46
N GLN A 123 13.38 23.66 -14.34
CA GLN A 123 12.69 23.90 -13.08
C GLN A 123 11.81 25.16 -13.25
N GLY A 124 10.53 24.96 -13.56
CA GLY A 124 9.57 26.05 -13.72
C GLY A 124 9.39 26.87 -12.44
N LYS A 125 9.04 28.15 -12.60
CA LYS A 125 8.84 29.15 -11.54
C LYS A 125 7.79 28.75 -10.47
N PHE A 126 7.00 27.70 -10.70
CA PHE A 126 5.86 27.30 -9.86
C PHE A 126 6.16 26.22 -8.79
N LYS A 127 7.42 26.02 -8.40
CA LYS A 127 7.76 25.01 -7.39
C LYS A 127 7.03 25.19 -6.06
N SER A 128 6.78 26.44 -5.66
CA SER A 128 6.08 26.77 -4.41
C SER A 128 4.67 26.20 -4.38
N LEU A 129 3.98 26.07 -5.53
CA LEU A 129 2.63 25.53 -5.62
C LEU A 129 2.55 24.03 -5.28
N ARG A 130 3.67 23.29 -5.27
CA ARG A 130 3.65 21.86 -4.92
C ARG A 130 3.28 21.63 -3.47
N ILE A 131 3.69 22.53 -2.58
CA ILE A 131 3.43 22.43 -1.14
C ILE A 131 1.92 22.49 -0.87
N PRO A 132 1.18 23.55 -1.25
CA PRO A 132 -0.25 23.60 -1.02
C PRO A 132 -1.00 22.49 -1.78
N LEU A 133 -0.58 22.14 -3.00
CA LEU A 133 -1.20 21.02 -3.73
C LEU A 133 -1.00 19.67 -3.01
N SER A 134 0.10 19.48 -2.27
CA SER A 134 0.33 18.26 -1.50
C SER A 134 -0.53 18.16 -0.23
N LEU A 135 -1.09 19.29 0.23
CA LEU A 135 -2.03 19.34 1.35
C LEU A 135 -3.49 19.12 0.90
N LEU A 136 -3.74 19.08 -0.41
CA LEU A 136 -5.08 18.93 -0.99
C LEU A 136 -5.83 17.68 -0.48
N PRO A 137 -5.21 16.49 -0.33
CA PRO A 137 -5.89 15.33 0.24
C PRO A 137 -6.35 15.54 1.69
N PHE A 138 -5.55 16.22 2.52
CA PHE A 138 -5.95 16.54 3.89
C PHE A 138 -7.12 17.52 3.91
N LEU A 139 -7.05 18.57 3.09
CA LEU A 139 -8.13 19.54 2.94
C LEU A 139 -9.42 18.87 2.45
N ALA A 140 -9.33 17.95 1.48
CA ALA A 140 -10.47 17.21 0.97
C ALA A 140 -11.12 16.34 2.05
N ILE A 141 -10.32 15.66 2.90
CA ILE A 141 -10.84 14.91 4.05
C ILE A 141 -11.62 15.84 4.99
N VAL A 142 -11.03 16.98 5.36
CA VAL A 142 -11.67 17.96 6.26
C VAL A 142 -12.99 18.45 5.66
N LEU A 143 -12.97 18.97 4.43
CA LEU A 143 -14.15 19.50 3.75
C LEU A 143 -15.23 18.45 3.57
N PHE A 144 -14.85 17.21 3.26
CA PHE A 144 -15.79 16.11 3.07
C PHE A 144 -16.54 15.77 4.35
N PHE A 145 -15.84 15.64 5.48
CA PHE A 145 -16.48 15.37 6.77
C PHE A 145 -17.33 16.54 7.25
N GLN A 146 -16.88 17.78 7.04
CA GLN A 146 -17.65 18.97 7.40
C GLN A 146 -18.94 19.09 6.56
N LEU A 147 -18.86 18.80 5.26
CA LEU A 147 -20.02 18.79 4.38
C LEU A 147 -20.97 17.64 4.73
N ALA A 148 -20.44 16.43 4.97
CA ALA A 148 -21.23 15.27 5.34
C ALA A 148 -21.97 15.48 6.67
N ALA A 149 -21.31 16.09 7.67
CA ALA A 149 -21.91 16.45 8.95
C ALA A 149 -23.12 17.40 8.80
N ARG A 150 -23.08 18.34 7.84
CA ARG A 150 -24.23 19.21 7.52
C ARG A 150 -25.45 18.45 6.99
N PHE A 151 -25.22 17.30 6.36
CA PHE A 151 -26.28 16.41 5.88
C PHE A 151 -26.62 15.30 6.89
N GLY A 152 -26.06 15.34 8.11
CA GLY A 152 -26.24 14.27 9.11
C GLY A 152 -25.58 12.94 8.72
N LEU A 153 -24.67 12.95 7.74
CA LEU A 153 -23.96 11.77 7.26
C LEU A 153 -22.59 11.70 7.91
N TYR A 154 -22.29 10.59 8.58
CA TYR A 154 -20.97 10.30 9.13
C TYR A 154 -20.39 9.08 8.39
N PRO A 155 -19.53 9.30 7.36
CA PRO A 155 -19.03 8.22 6.53
C PRO A 155 -18.34 7.11 7.32
N ILE A 156 -17.64 7.48 8.40
CA ILE A 156 -16.98 6.60 9.37
C ILE A 156 -17.30 7.15 10.77
N PRO A 157 -17.54 6.30 11.79
CA PRO A 157 -17.76 6.77 13.16
C PRO A 157 -16.64 7.68 13.66
N ILE A 158 -16.99 8.84 14.20
CA ILE A 158 -16.04 9.89 14.63
C ILE A 158 -15.10 9.44 15.75
N ASN A 159 -15.57 8.54 16.62
CA ASN A 159 -14.79 8.01 17.75
C ASN A 159 -13.91 6.81 17.36
N LEU A 160 -13.97 6.37 16.10
CA LEU A 160 -13.15 5.25 15.64
C LEU A 160 -11.72 5.72 15.42
N LYS A 161 -10.82 5.32 16.32
CA LYS A 161 -9.37 5.56 16.23
C LYS A 161 -8.60 4.26 16.15
N LEU A 162 -7.39 4.32 15.56
CA LEU A 162 -6.49 3.18 15.56
C LEU A 162 -5.87 3.01 16.94
N HIS A 163 -5.98 1.82 17.49
CA HIS A 163 -5.27 1.43 18.71
C HIS A 163 -3.99 0.70 18.34
N GLY A 164 -2.99 0.71 19.22
CA GLY A 164 -1.77 -0.09 19.03
C GLY A 164 -2.07 -1.58 18.83
N ALA A 165 -3.15 -2.08 19.44
CA ALA A 165 -3.62 -3.46 19.25
C ALA A 165 -4.13 -3.74 17.82
N ASP A 166 -4.58 -2.72 17.08
CA ASP A 166 -5.03 -2.87 15.69
C ASP A 166 -3.85 -3.04 14.73
N LEU A 167 -2.64 -2.63 15.13
CA LEU A 167 -1.42 -2.90 14.37
C LEU A 167 -1.06 -4.39 14.34
N ALA A 168 -1.62 -5.22 15.23
CA ALA A 168 -1.52 -6.67 15.10
C ALA A 168 -2.18 -7.17 13.80
N GLY A 169 -3.13 -6.41 13.23
CA GLY A 169 -3.70 -6.65 11.90
C GLY A 169 -2.68 -6.55 10.77
N LEU A 170 -1.54 -5.85 10.96
CA LEU A 170 -0.43 -5.86 10.01
C LEU A 170 0.23 -7.24 9.93
N LEU A 171 0.18 -8.02 11.01
CA LEU A 171 0.78 -9.36 11.07
C LEU A 171 -0.20 -10.44 10.63
N ALA A 172 -1.47 -10.32 11.03
CA ALA A 172 -2.50 -11.31 10.76
C ALA A 172 -3.82 -10.63 10.32
N PRO A 173 -3.89 -10.12 9.09
CA PRO A 173 -5.07 -9.39 8.61
C PRO A 173 -6.33 -10.27 8.60
N LEU A 174 -6.19 -11.59 8.39
CA LEU A 174 -7.31 -12.53 8.39
C LEU A 174 -7.97 -12.63 9.79
N VAL A 175 -7.17 -12.68 10.86
CA VAL A 175 -7.67 -12.73 12.24
C VAL A 175 -8.34 -11.42 12.63
N ALA A 176 -7.80 -10.29 12.17
CA ALA A 176 -8.40 -8.98 12.41
C ALA A 176 -9.78 -8.85 11.72
N ALA A 177 -9.97 -9.49 10.56
CA ALA A 177 -11.24 -9.48 9.83
C ALA A 177 -12.33 -10.18 10.63
N GLU A 178 -12.04 -11.39 11.13
CA GLU A 178 -12.94 -12.23 11.93
C GLU A 178 -13.34 -11.55 13.25
N ARG A 179 -12.44 -10.79 13.89
CA ARG A 179 -12.74 -10.05 15.13
C ARG A 179 -13.54 -8.77 14.94
N HIS A 180 -14.07 -8.53 13.74
CA HIS A 180 -14.75 -7.29 13.36
C HIS A 180 -13.93 -6.01 13.64
N LYS A 181 -12.60 -6.10 13.77
CA LYS A 181 -11.74 -4.94 13.99
C LYS A 181 -11.50 -4.16 12.69
N MET A 182 -10.96 -2.94 12.83
CA MET A 182 -10.47 -2.18 11.68
C MET A 182 -9.27 -2.92 11.07
N LEU A 183 -9.35 -3.18 9.77
CA LEU A 183 -8.32 -3.93 9.05
C LEU A 183 -7.16 -3.01 8.68
N VAL A 184 -6.24 -2.78 9.60
CA VAL A 184 -4.98 -2.09 9.28
C VAL A 184 -3.95 -3.15 8.90
N GLY A 185 -3.68 -3.28 7.60
CA GLY A 185 -2.95 -4.43 7.09
C GLY A 185 -2.43 -4.26 5.67
N PHE A 186 -1.32 -4.95 5.39
CA PHE A 186 -0.91 -5.35 4.04
C PHE A 186 -0.91 -6.87 3.97
N TYR A 187 -0.85 -7.42 2.76
CA TYR A 187 -0.66 -8.85 2.58
C TYR A 187 0.77 -9.27 2.99
N HIS A 188 0.94 -10.57 3.25
CA HIS A 188 2.12 -11.17 3.85
C HIS A 188 3.39 -10.96 3.02
N VAL A 189 3.34 -11.26 1.71
CA VAL A 189 4.45 -11.15 0.76
C VAL A 189 4.83 -9.69 0.51
N PRO A 190 3.88 -8.75 0.29
CA PRO A 190 4.19 -7.32 0.23
C PRO A 190 4.92 -6.73 1.43
N ILE A 191 4.89 -7.33 2.63
CA ILE A 191 5.64 -6.82 3.79
C ILE A 191 7.15 -6.81 3.53
N ALA A 192 7.71 -7.84 2.88
CA ALA A 192 9.13 -7.83 2.51
C ALA A 192 9.45 -6.69 1.52
N ALA A 193 8.57 -6.48 0.54
CA ALA A 193 8.71 -5.34 -0.36
C ALA A 193 8.58 -4.00 0.38
N LEU A 194 7.66 -3.86 1.33
CA LEU A 194 7.52 -2.66 2.14
C LEU A 194 8.81 -2.37 2.93
N VAL A 195 9.40 -3.38 3.57
CA VAL A 195 10.64 -3.25 4.36
C VAL A 195 11.82 -2.88 3.47
N MET A 196 11.96 -3.52 2.30
CA MET A 196 12.97 -3.12 1.31
C MET A 196 12.74 -1.67 0.83
N GLY A 197 11.49 -1.29 0.55
CA GLY A 197 11.11 0.05 0.15
C GLY A 197 11.44 1.10 1.19
N LEU A 198 11.13 0.83 2.46
CA LEU A 198 11.49 1.65 3.62
C LEU A 198 13.02 1.78 3.75
N CYS A 199 13.76 0.69 3.58
CA CYS A 199 15.22 0.71 3.61
C CYS A 199 15.81 1.57 2.48
N MET A 200 15.31 1.46 1.26
CA MET A 200 15.71 2.29 0.12
C MET A 200 15.31 3.76 0.29
N PHE A 201 14.17 4.00 0.94
CA PHE A 201 13.69 5.32 1.27
C PHE A 201 14.54 5.97 2.37
N ALA A 202 14.95 5.17 3.36
CA ALA A 202 15.73 5.59 4.53
C ALA A 202 17.25 5.62 4.30
N ALA A 203 17.77 4.93 3.28
CA ALA A 203 19.20 4.86 2.98
C ALA A 203 19.92 6.22 2.94
N PRO A 204 19.33 7.31 2.40
CA PRO A 204 19.96 8.62 2.42
C PRO A 204 20.21 9.16 3.84
N PHE A 205 19.39 8.77 4.84
CA PHE A 205 19.58 9.20 6.24
C PHE A 205 20.78 8.54 6.91
N LYS A 206 21.23 7.36 6.46
CA LYS A 206 22.46 6.75 7.00
C LYS A 206 23.71 7.56 6.66
N GLY A 207 23.69 8.30 5.55
CA GLY A 207 24.78 9.21 5.17
C GLY A 207 24.95 10.38 6.14
N LEU A 208 23.89 10.80 6.84
CA LEU A 208 23.95 11.89 7.82
C LEU A 208 24.82 11.55 9.05
N GLY A 209 24.89 10.28 9.44
CA GLY A 209 25.65 9.87 10.63
C GLY A 209 27.17 9.83 10.44
N LYS A 210 27.66 9.67 9.19
CA LYS A 210 29.08 9.39 8.90
C LYS A 210 29.84 10.51 8.20
N GLY A 211 29.19 11.64 7.87
CA GLY A 211 29.81 12.75 7.16
C GLY A 211 30.23 13.91 8.07
N ASP A 212 31.30 14.59 7.65
CA ASP A 212 31.73 15.90 8.16
C ASP A 212 30.60 16.95 8.04
N ILE A 213 30.59 17.97 8.90
CA ILE A 213 29.51 18.97 9.04
C ILE A 213 29.17 19.62 7.69
N LEU A 214 30.19 19.90 6.87
CA LEU A 214 30.03 20.49 5.54
C LEU A 214 29.32 19.52 4.55
N GLN A 215 29.59 18.22 4.67
CA GLN A 215 28.98 17.18 3.86
C GLN A 215 27.52 16.96 4.25
N ARG A 216 27.20 17.06 5.55
CA ARG A 216 25.82 17.00 6.07
C ARG A 216 24.93 18.09 5.47
N GLY A 217 25.44 19.33 5.32
CA GLY A 217 24.70 20.43 4.70
C GLY A 217 24.34 20.16 3.23
N LYS A 218 25.29 19.65 2.42
CA LYS A 218 25.02 19.27 1.01
C LYS A 218 24.06 18.09 0.92
N PHE A 219 24.19 17.09 1.80
CA PHE A 219 23.27 15.95 1.85
C PHE A 219 21.85 16.35 2.24
N LEU A 220 21.69 17.18 3.28
CA LEU A 220 20.39 17.70 3.72
C LEU A 220 19.70 18.48 2.61
N LYS A 221 20.42 19.34 1.88
CA LYS A 221 19.86 20.08 0.75
C LYS A 221 19.36 19.15 -0.36
N SER A 222 20.07 18.05 -0.63
CA SER A 222 19.67 17.03 -1.62
C SER A 222 18.47 16.18 -1.15
N LEU A 223 18.45 15.81 0.14
CA LEU A 223 17.37 15.07 0.79
C LEU A 223 16.06 15.88 0.88
N ALA A 224 16.18 17.13 1.33
CA ALA A 224 15.08 18.09 1.43
C ALA A 224 14.43 18.32 0.06
N ALA A 225 15.24 18.37 -1.00
CA ALA A 225 14.75 18.62 -2.35
C ALA A 225 13.98 17.43 -2.98
N ARG A 226 14.08 16.20 -2.45
CA ARG A 226 13.54 15.01 -3.14
C ARG A 226 12.58 14.13 -2.35
N ARG A 227 12.72 13.98 -1.02
CA ARG A 227 11.96 12.95 -0.28
C ARG A 227 11.38 13.40 1.05
N PHE A 228 11.80 14.53 1.61
CA PHE A 228 11.32 15.01 2.91
C PHE A 228 9.81 15.25 2.94
N GLY A 229 9.24 15.83 1.87
CA GLY A 229 7.78 16.06 1.79
C GLY A 229 6.96 14.78 1.92
N THR A 230 7.38 13.69 1.27
CA THR A 230 6.68 12.39 1.38
C THR A 230 6.81 11.79 2.78
N VAL A 231 7.99 11.90 3.43
CA VAL A 231 8.18 11.47 4.82
C VAL A 231 7.24 12.25 5.75
N ALA A 232 7.19 13.58 5.60
CA ALA A 232 6.39 14.45 6.44
C ALA A 232 4.90 14.16 6.28
N ILE A 233 4.42 14.01 5.04
CA ILE A 233 3.02 13.63 4.74
C ILE A 233 2.67 12.28 5.37
N PHE A 234 3.54 11.28 5.21
CA PHE A 234 3.36 9.95 5.82
C PHE A 234 3.33 10.02 7.35
N ALA A 235 4.26 10.75 7.97
CA ALA A 235 4.36 10.89 9.42
C ALA A 235 3.12 11.61 9.99
N VAL A 236 2.73 12.76 9.41
CA VAL A 236 1.56 13.53 9.84
C VAL A 236 0.28 12.70 9.71
N ALA A 237 0.06 12.04 8.55
CA ALA A 237 -1.10 11.19 8.35
C ALA A 237 -1.16 10.02 9.34
N THR A 238 -0.01 9.41 9.62
CA THR A 238 0.07 8.30 10.58
C THR A 238 -0.25 8.80 11.99
N ILE A 239 0.36 9.89 12.44
CA ILE A 239 0.10 10.47 13.77
C ILE A 239 -1.39 10.81 13.91
N LEU A 240 -1.98 11.49 12.93
CA LEU A 240 -3.40 11.85 12.93
C LEU A 240 -4.33 10.63 13.00
N ALA A 241 -3.90 9.46 12.51
CA ALA A 241 -4.70 8.23 12.58
C ALA A 241 -4.76 7.60 13.98
N PHE A 242 -3.82 7.95 14.87
CA PHE A 242 -3.78 7.50 16.27
C PHE A 242 -4.25 8.57 17.26
N CYS A 243 -4.33 9.83 16.85
CA CYS A 243 -4.86 10.92 17.67
C CYS A 243 -6.37 10.77 17.88
N ASP A 244 -6.90 11.46 18.89
CA ASP A 244 -8.35 11.61 19.06
C ASP A 244 -8.95 12.44 17.91
N SER A 245 -10.28 12.38 17.77
CA SER A 245 -10.99 13.03 16.66
C SER A 245 -10.72 14.55 16.64
N VAL A 246 -10.04 15.01 15.60
CA VAL A 246 -9.80 16.43 15.34
C VAL A 246 -10.91 16.95 14.41
N LEU A 247 -11.60 18.02 14.79
CA LEU A 247 -12.68 18.63 13.98
C LEU A 247 -13.84 17.67 13.62
N GLN A 248 -14.19 16.74 14.52
CA GLN A 248 -15.21 15.70 14.27
C GLN A 248 -14.89 14.79 13.06
N ILE A 249 -13.62 14.68 12.70
CA ILE A 249 -13.15 13.77 11.65
C ILE A 249 -12.73 12.47 12.31
N SER A 250 -13.17 11.34 11.75
CA SER A 250 -12.73 10.01 12.21
C SER A 250 -11.22 9.85 11.97
N PRO A 251 -10.39 9.64 13.02
CA PRO A 251 -8.93 9.50 12.87
C PRO A 251 -8.52 8.45 11.83
N VAL A 252 -9.26 7.33 11.76
CA VAL A 252 -8.97 6.22 10.85
C VAL A 252 -8.90 6.64 9.38
N ILE A 253 -9.63 7.69 8.95
CA ILE A 253 -9.56 8.12 7.56
C ILE A 253 -8.17 8.67 7.20
N PHE A 254 -7.39 9.20 8.15
CA PHE A 254 -6.03 9.67 7.83
C PHE A 254 -5.09 8.50 7.51
N ALA A 255 -5.38 7.28 7.98
CA ALA A 255 -4.63 6.08 7.63
C ALA A 255 -4.71 5.75 6.13
N THR A 256 -5.70 6.27 5.40
CA THR A 256 -5.79 6.14 3.93
C THR A 256 -4.56 6.73 3.21
N ILE A 257 -4.03 7.87 3.71
CA ILE A 257 -2.83 8.52 3.17
C ILE A 257 -1.58 7.71 3.52
N SER A 258 -1.49 7.20 4.75
CA SER A 258 -0.39 6.34 5.17
C SER A 258 -0.35 5.02 4.37
N THR A 259 -1.51 4.41 4.15
CA THR A 259 -1.67 3.20 3.33
C THR A 259 -1.26 3.45 1.89
N LEU A 260 -1.58 4.62 1.32
CA LEU A 260 -1.12 5.01 -0.01
C LEU A 260 0.41 5.10 -0.08
N CYS A 261 1.03 5.80 0.88
CA CYS A 261 2.48 5.91 0.96
C CYS A 261 3.16 4.54 1.07
N CYS A 262 2.65 3.66 1.95
CA CYS A 262 3.16 2.30 2.09
C CYS A 262 2.97 1.47 0.82
N SER A 263 1.83 1.56 0.13
CA SER A 263 1.61 0.91 -1.16
C SER A 263 2.63 1.35 -2.23
N VAL A 264 2.92 2.65 -2.31
CA VAL A 264 3.96 3.16 -3.22
C VAL A 264 5.35 2.64 -2.82
N LEU A 265 5.65 2.58 -1.52
CA LEU A 265 6.91 2.02 -1.00
C LEU A 265 7.03 0.51 -1.29
N ILE A 266 5.92 -0.24 -1.26
CA ILE A 266 5.88 -1.64 -1.68
C ILE A 266 6.30 -1.75 -3.15
N GLY A 267 5.74 -0.94 -4.05
CA GLY A 267 6.17 -0.91 -5.45
C GLY A 267 7.66 -0.60 -5.62
N VAL A 268 8.18 0.39 -4.87
CA VAL A 268 9.62 0.73 -4.87
C VAL A 268 10.47 -0.43 -4.37
N GLY A 269 10.05 -1.10 -3.30
CA GLY A 269 10.77 -2.21 -2.72
C GLY A 269 10.71 -3.48 -3.56
N MET A 270 9.61 -3.76 -4.26
CA MET A 270 9.53 -4.83 -5.25
C MET A 270 10.57 -4.61 -6.36
N GLN A 271 10.64 -3.38 -6.89
CA GLN A 271 11.65 -3.02 -7.89
C GLN A 271 13.08 -3.20 -7.32
N GLY A 272 13.29 -2.83 -6.06
CA GLY A 272 14.55 -3.03 -5.34
C GLY A 272 14.93 -4.50 -5.18
N LEU A 273 13.98 -5.36 -4.81
CA LEU A 273 14.19 -6.80 -4.65
C LEU A 273 14.55 -7.48 -5.99
N ILE A 274 13.87 -7.09 -7.07
CA ILE A 274 14.14 -7.62 -8.41
C ILE A 274 15.53 -7.18 -8.91
N SER A 275 15.86 -5.90 -8.70
CA SER A 275 17.11 -5.29 -9.13
C SER A 275 18.30 -5.63 -8.23
N ALA A 276 18.08 -6.28 -7.09
CA ALA A 276 19.10 -6.54 -6.09
C ALA A 276 20.31 -7.28 -6.66
N GLY A 277 21.49 -6.68 -6.52
CA GLY A 277 22.75 -7.28 -6.94
C GLY A 277 23.40 -8.13 -5.85
N PRO A 278 24.59 -8.68 -6.11
CA PRO A 278 25.41 -9.34 -5.09
C PRO A 278 25.75 -8.42 -3.91
N ALA A 279 25.80 -7.10 -4.11
CA ALA A 279 26.03 -6.11 -3.06
C ALA A 279 24.84 -6.00 -2.09
N ASP A 280 23.61 -6.20 -2.58
CA ASP A 280 22.37 -6.06 -1.81
C ASP A 280 21.95 -7.36 -1.12
N ARG A 281 22.72 -8.45 -1.29
CA ARG A 281 22.40 -9.79 -0.78
C ARG A 281 22.05 -9.82 0.72
N ARG A 282 22.66 -8.96 1.52
CA ARG A 282 22.37 -8.86 2.97
C ARG A 282 20.96 -8.32 3.23
N TRP A 283 20.52 -7.34 2.45
CA TRP A 283 19.18 -6.77 2.55
C TRP A 283 18.11 -7.77 2.08
N VAL A 284 18.39 -8.51 1.01
CA VAL A 284 17.49 -9.58 0.53
C VAL A 284 17.38 -10.70 1.58
N LEU A 285 18.50 -11.16 2.14
CA LEU A 285 18.51 -12.17 3.20
C LEU A 285 17.75 -11.69 4.46
N LEU A 286 17.94 -10.44 4.86
CA LEU A 286 17.23 -9.86 6.01
C LEU A 286 15.71 -9.90 5.81
N ASN A 287 15.23 -9.63 4.59
CA ASN A 287 13.80 -9.74 4.27
C ASN A 287 13.29 -11.19 4.34
N ALA A 288 14.07 -12.16 3.83
CA ALA A 288 13.71 -13.58 3.95
C ALA A 288 13.65 -14.03 5.42
N ILE A 289 14.66 -13.65 6.23
CA ILE A 289 14.69 -13.95 7.68
C ILE A 289 13.50 -13.31 8.38
N LEU A 290 13.20 -12.05 8.08
CA LEU A 290 12.06 -11.35 8.68
C LEU A 290 10.74 -12.08 8.40
N LEU A 291 10.46 -12.45 7.15
CA LEU A 291 9.25 -13.22 6.83
C LEU A 291 9.23 -14.60 7.52
N GLY A 292 10.39 -15.27 7.63
CA GLY A 292 10.53 -16.51 8.39
C GLY A 292 10.22 -16.34 9.88
N ILE A 293 10.69 -15.26 10.50
CA ILE A 293 10.36 -14.93 11.90
C ILE A 293 8.86 -14.67 12.04
N LEU A 294 8.25 -13.92 11.14
CA LEU A 294 6.80 -13.67 11.14
C LEU A 294 5.98 -14.96 10.96
N ALA A 295 6.44 -15.89 10.12
CA ALA A 295 5.84 -17.22 9.98
C ALA A 295 5.90 -18.03 11.28
N ILE A 296 7.04 -18.02 11.98
CA ILE A 296 7.20 -18.73 13.26
C ILE A 296 6.32 -18.08 14.33
N ILE A 297 6.33 -16.76 14.46
CA ILE A 297 5.50 -16.04 15.44
C ILE A 297 4.01 -16.35 15.22
N THR A 298 3.53 -16.32 13.98
CA THR A 298 2.13 -16.64 13.67
C THR A 298 1.78 -18.10 13.98
N LEU A 299 2.70 -19.04 13.73
CA LEU A 299 2.51 -20.45 14.10
C LEU A 299 2.47 -20.66 15.61
N LEU A 300 3.35 -19.99 16.36
CA LEU A 300 3.36 -20.04 17.83
C LEU A 300 2.08 -19.44 18.44
N PHE A 301 1.53 -18.39 17.82
CA PHE A 301 0.21 -17.91 18.20
C PHE A 301 -0.88 -18.93 17.88
N ALA A 302 -0.81 -19.59 16.73
CA ALA A 302 -1.78 -20.63 16.37
C ALA A 302 -1.80 -21.78 17.39
N THR A 303 -0.62 -22.27 17.82
CA THR A 303 -0.54 -23.33 18.84
C THR A 303 -1.11 -22.89 20.18
N LYS A 304 -0.83 -21.65 20.60
CA LYS A 304 -1.43 -21.07 21.82
C LYS A 304 -2.96 -21.02 21.71
N TYR A 305 -3.51 -20.62 20.56
CA TYR A 305 -4.98 -20.59 20.35
C TYR A 305 -5.61 -21.98 20.28
N PHE A 306 -4.90 -23.01 19.80
CA PHE A 306 -5.38 -24.39 19.89
C PHE A 306 -5.42 -24.92 21.34
N GLN A 307 -4.45 -24.53 22.16
CA GLN A 307 -4.37 -24.94 23.57
C GLN A 307 -5.33 -24.15 24.48
N THR A 308 -5.57 -22.88 24.16
CA THR A 308 -6.44 -22.01 24.95
C THR A 308 -7.89 -22.27 24.57
N ALA A 309 -8.70 -22.71 25.54
CA ALA A 309 -10.16 -22.77 25.48
C ALA A 309 -10.80 -23.95 24.73
N ALA A 310 -10.42 -25.21 25.03
CA ALA A 310 -11.22 -26.41 24.71
C ALA A 310 -11.81 -26.47 23.27
N GLY A 311 -11.09 -25.93 22.27
CA GLY A 311 -11.53 -25.87 20.87
C GLY A 311 -12.23 -24.58 20.41
N LEU A 312 -12.63 -23.65 21.31
CA LEU A 312 -13.25 -22.37 20.95
C LEU A 312 -12.30 -21.46 20.14
N GLY A 313 -10.98 -21.61 20.30
CA GLY A 313 -9.96 -20.89 19.53
C GLY A 313 -9.60 -21.53 18.17
N ALA A 314 -10.19 -22.67 17.81
CA ALA A 314 -9.76 -23.44 16.64
C ALA A 314 -9.92 -22.70 15.30
N GLY A 315 -10.96 -21.86 15.17
CA GLY A 315 -11.16 -20.99 14.00
C GLY A 315 -9.99 -20.02 13.78
N TYR A 316 -9.69 -19.22 14.81
CA TYR A 316 -8.56 -18.29 14.82
C TYR A 316 -7.22 -18.98 14.60
N ALA A 317 -7.02 -20.16 15.21
CA ALA A 317 -5.80 -20.93 15.05
C ALA A 317 -5.60 -21.37 13.60
N ARG A 318 -6.67 -21.81 12.92
CA ARG A 318 -6.64 -22.14 11.49
C ARG A 318 -6.28 -20.94 10.63
N LEU A 319 -6.84 -19.76 10.90
CA LEU A 319 -6.48 -18.54 10.17
C LEU A 319 -5.02 -18.13 10.35
N LEU A 320 -4.49 -18.28 11.56
CA LEU A 320 -3.07 -18.04 11.85
C LEU A 320 -2.17 -19.05 11.14
N THR A 321 -2.59 -20.31 11.01
CA THR A 321 -1.87 -21.31 10.22
C THR A 321 -1.86 -20.93 8.73
N GLU A 322 -2.97 -20.49 8.15
CA GLU A 322 -3.00 -20.03 6.76
C GLU A 322 -2.14 -18.76 6.54
N THR A 323 -2.19 -17.83 7.49
CA THR A 323 -1.31 -16.63 7.53
C THR A 323 0.17 -17.04 7.54
N SER A 324 0.54 -18.03 8.38
CA SER A 324 1.90 -18.56 8.46
C SER A 324 2.36 -19.19 7.14
N LYS A 325 1.49 -19.96 6.45
CA LYS A 325 1.79 -20.53 5.12
C LYS A 325 2.10 -19.44 4.09
N MET A 326 1.37 -18.32 4.09
CA MET A 326 1.64 -17.20 3.19
C MET A 326 2.98 -16.53 3.49
N TYR A 327 3.34 -16.38 4.77
CA TYR A 327 4.67 -15.91 5.16
C TYR A 327 5.79 -16.86 4.72
N ILE A 328 5.59 -18.19 4.85
CA ILE A 328 6.55 -19.20 4.37
C ILE A 328 6.72 -19.10 2.86
N LEU A 329 5.62 -18.97 2.10
CA LEU A 329 5.67 -18.79 0.65
C LEU A 329 6.48 -17.54 0.27
N GLY A 330 6.23 -16.41 0.94
CA GLY A 330 7.00 -15.19 0.76
C GLY A 330 8.48 -15.36 1.12
N ALA A 331 8.77 -15.99 2.26
CA ALA A 331 10.13 -16.24 2.72
C ALA A 331 10.91 -17.11 1.72
N LEU A 332 10.29 -18.17 1.19
CA LEU A 332 10.87 -19.03 0.16
C LEU A 332 11.14 -18.27 -1.13
N ALA A 333 10.19 -17.45 -1.59
CA ALA A 333 10.38 -16.61 -2.77
C ALA A 333 11.58 -15.66 -2.60
N ILE A 334 11.68 -14.95 -1.48
CA ILE A 334 12.80 -14.03 -1.21
C ILE A 334 14.12 -14.79 -0.99
N ALA A 335 14.10 -15.96 -0.35
CA ALA A 335 15.29 -16.79 -0.17
C ALA A 335 15.85 -17.29 -1.51
N MET A 336 14.98 -17.68 -2.45
CA MET A 336 15.38 -18.01 -3.81
C MET A 336 15.98 -16.80 -4.54
N LEU A 337 15.40 -15.59 -4.40
CA LEU A 337 16.02 -14.37 -4.92
C LEU A 337 17.42 -14.13 -4.33
N PHE A 338 17.60 -14.40 -3.03
CA PHE A 338 18.89 -14.32 -2.37
C PHE A 338 19.90 -15.31 -2.96
N VAL A 339 19.52 -16.57 -3.20
CA VAL A 339 20.40 -17.57 -3.83
C VAL A 339 20.81 -17.13 -5.23
N ILE A 340 19.86 -16.66 -6.04
CA ILE A 340 20.13 -16.12 -7.39
C ILE A 340 21.11 -14.93 -7.32
N ALA A 341 20.90 -14.00 -6.39
CA ALA A 341 21.77 -12.83 -6.19
C ALA A 341 23.17 -13.23 -5.70
N ARG A 342 23.27 -14.22 -4.78
CA ARG A 342 24.52 -14.76 -4.26
C ARG A 342 25.33 -15.48 -5.34
N ALA A 343 24.66 -16.27 -6.17
CA ALA A 343 25.25 -17.00 -7.30
C ALA A 343 25.61 -16.07 -8.48
N LYS A 344 25.35 -14.75 -8.37
CA LYS A 344 25.57 -13.75 -9.42
C LYS A 344 24.83 -14.07 -10.73
N LEU A 345 23.77 -14.87 -10.66
CA LEU A 345 22.93 -15.21 -11.80
C LEU A 345 22.08 -14.00 -12.19
N ARG A 346 22.20 -13.57 -13.46
CA ARG A 346 21.49 -12.41 -14.03
C ARG A 346 20.19 -12.81 -14.72
N ILE A 347 19.41 -13.69 -14.08
CA ILE A 347 18.16 -14.21 -14.65
C ILE A 347 16.99 -13.35 -14.20
N HIS A 348 16.88 -12.14 -14.76
CA HIS A 348 15.85 -11.16 -14.40
C HIS A 348 14.41 -11.69 -14.53
N PRO A 349 14.02 -12.44 -15.59
CA PRO A 349 12.65 -12.92 -15.75
C PRO A 349 12.22 -13.86 -14.62
N VAL A 350 13.11 -14.75 -14.15
CA VAL A 350 12.82 -15.68 -13.06
C VAL A 350 12.55 -14.93 -11.77
N ARG A 351 13.33 -13.88 -11.46
CA ARG A 351 13.13 -13.06 -10.27
C ARG A 351 11.76 -12.36 -10.28
N GLN A 352 11.38 -11.85 -11.44
CA GLN A 352 10.09 -11.20 -11.65
C GLN A 352 8.93 -12.18 -11.46
N ILE A 353 8.95 -13.31 -12.18
CA ILE A 353 7.91 -14.34 -12.12
C ILE A 353 7.74 -14.81 -10.67
N LEU A 354 8.83 -15.12 -9.98
CA LEU A 354 8.79 -15.61 -8.61
C LEU A 354 8.13 -14.61 -7.64
N LEU A 355 8.57 -13.34 -7.68
CA LEU A 355 8.04 -12.31 -6.78
C LEU A 355 6.61 -11.92 -7.13
N TYR A 356 6.28 -11.78 -8.41
CA TYR A 356 4.95 -11.40 -8.87
C TYR A 356 3.94 -12.51 -8.64
N ALA A 357 4.29 -13.78 -8.88
CA ALA A 357 3.39 -14.91 -8.64
C ALA A 357 3.07 -15.05 -7.14
N ALA A 358 4.09 -14.99 -6.27
CA ALA A 358 3.89 -15.04 -4.82
C ALA A 358 3.01 -13.87 -4.32
N THR A 359 3.26 -12.66 -4.83
CA THR A 359 2.49 -11.46 -4.46
C THR A 359 1.04 -11.53 -4.99
N ALA A 360 0.85 -11.96 -6.23
CA ALA A 360 -0.47 -12.10 -6.83
C ALA A 360 -1.31 -13.16 -6.10
N LEU A 361 -0.72 -14.31 -5.78
CA LEU A 361 -1.40 -15.37 -5.04
C LEU A 361 -1.84 -14.91 -3.64
N ASP A 362 -0.95 -14.21 -2.93
CA ASP A 362 -1.25 -13.66 -1.61
C ASP A 362 -2.36 -12.60 -1.63
N ILE A 363 -2.31 -11.67 -2.60
CA ILE A 363 -3.39 -10.69 -2.81
C ILE A 363 -4.70 -11.40 -3.17
N PHE A 364 -4.67 -12.37 -4.09
CA PHE A 364 -5.87 -13.03 -4.59
C PHE A 364 -6.58 -13.83 -3.50
N LEU A 365 -5.85 -14.70 -2.80
CA LEU A 365 -6.40 -15.52 -1.73
C LEU A 365 -6.77 -14.68 -0.51
N GLY A 366 -5.92 -13.71 -0.14
CA GLY A 366 -6.17 -12.82 0.98
C GLY A 366 -7.36 -11.91 0.76
N ALA A 367 -7.47 -11.27 -0.42
CA ALA A 367 -8.63 -10.42 -0.76
C ALA A 367 -9.92 -11.23 -0.75
N ARG A 368 -9.92 -12.40 -1.41
CA ARG A 368 -11.09 -13.28 -1.47
C ARG A 368 -11.56 -13.68 -0.08
N PHE A 369 -10.64 -14.14 0.77
CA PHE A 369 -10.96 -14.52 2.14
C PHE A 369 -11.56 -13.35 2.95
N ILE A 370 -10.97 -12.15 2.85
CA ILE A 370 -11.46 -10.97 3.60
C ILE A 370 -12.84 -10.54 3.10
N VAL A 371 -13.06 -10.50 1.79
CA VAL A 371 -14.36 -10.20 1.19
C VAL A 371 -15.40 -11.22 1.68
N ASP A 372 -15.08 -12.51 1.64
CA ASP A 372 -15.97 -13.58 2.06
C ASP A 372 -16.28 -13.58 3.56
N THR A 373 -15.45 -12.90 4.36
CA THR A 373 -15.65 -12.76 5.81
C THR A 373 -16.47 -11.50 6.15
N ILE A 374 -16.42 -10.46 5.31
CA ILE A 374 -17.05 -9.16 5.60
C ILE A 374 -18.43 -9.03 4.97
N LEU A 375 -18.64 -9.56 3.76
CA LEU A 375 -19.89 -9.51 3.00
C LEU A 375 -20.64 -10.84 3.10
#